data_AF-A0A9P6E3C0-F1
#
_entry.id   AF-A0A9P6E3C0-F1
#
_cell.length_a   1.000
_cell.length_b   1.000
_cell.length_c   1.000
_cell.angle_alpha   90.00
_cell.angle_beta   90.00
_cell.angle_gamma   90.00
#
_symmetry.space_group_name_H-M   'P 1'
#
loop_
_entity.id
_entity.type
_entity.pdbx_description
1 polymer ?
#
loop_
_entity_poly.entity_id
_entity_poly.type
_entity_poly.pdbx_seq_one_letter_code
_entity_poly.pdbx_strand_id
1 'polypeptide(L)'
;LADLAVQFDYKNQGLCSINEARNEIRRGLHSQKPNIFPLGKIGTDIGDLLSEMFSNKYQKISVETHCATCDPANPKRVTESDDNCLDFILSNKHRTISKHFSTWQDGDRTCGTCNSLCRISRRFAQNPQLMIFGLQVNISISKTIKLIHEDKSATNLHLRGIIYGGGGHFVARLITLGKDVWFHDGIATGSACQIEKPLTQFTEKELKVHKDKIAVAAIYSF
;
A
#
# COMPACT_ATOMS: atom_id res chain seq x y z
N LEU A 1 14.64 -9.34 4.04
CA LEU A 1 13.43 -9.23 3.18
C LEU A 1 13.54 -10.01 1.88
N ALA A 2 14.63 -9.88 1.11
CA ALA A 2 14.89 -10.76 -0.05
C ALA A 2 14.74 -12.26 0.31
N ASP A 3 15.22 -12.66 1.49
CA ASP A 3 15.09 -14.04 2.01
C ASP A 3 13.67 -14.46 2.42
N LEU A 4 12.74 -13.54 2.66
CA LEU A 4 11.36 -13.89 3.05
C LEU A 4 10.46 -14.02 1.82
N ALA A 5 10.74 -13.23 0.77
CA ALA A 5 10.03 -13.32 -0.51
C ALA A 5 10.26 -14.67 -1.22
N VAL A 6 11.42 -15.29 -1.02
CA VAL A 6 11.77 -16.61 -1.59
C VAL A 6 10.74 -17.69 -1.24
N GLN A 7 10.05 -17.57 -0.10
CA GLN A 7 9.02 -18.53 0.31
C GLN A 7 7.81 -18.50 -0.62
N PHE A 8 7.50 -17.34 -1.20
CA PHE A 8 6.46 -17.24 -2.23
C PHE A 8 6.92 -17.80 -3.57
N ASP A 9 8.21 -17.70 -3.88
CA ASP A 9 8.79 -18.34 -5.08
C ASP A 9 8.76 -19.86 -4.94
N TYR A 10 9.12 -20.40 -3.78
CA TYR A 10 8.99 -21.84 -3.48
C TYR A 10 7.55 -22.31 -3.62
N LYS A 11 6.58 -21.55 -3.08
CA LYS A 11 5.16 -21.84 -3.28
C LYS A 11 4.78 -21.82 -4.77
N ASN A 12 5.27 -20.86 -5.54
CA ASN A 12 4.95 -20.75 -6.98
C ASN A 12 5.56 -21.89 -7.80
N GLN A 13 6.68 -22.44 -7.35
CA GLN A 13 7.32 -23.63 -7.91
C GLN A 13 6.71 -24.95 -7.39
N GLY A 14 5.71 -24.89 -6.49
CA GLY A 14 5.09 -26.06 -5.89
C GLY A 14 5.95 -26.78 -4.86
N LEU A 15 7.04 -26.15 -4.38
CA LEU A 15 7.95 -26.71 -3.39
C LEU A 15 7.41 -26.64 -1.96
N CYS A 16 6.43 -25.78 -1.71
CA CYS A 16 5.71 -25.72 -0.44
C CYS A 16 4.27 -25.23 -0.64
N SER A 17 3.42 -25.49 0.35
CA SER A 17 2.09 -24.92 0.45
C SER A 17 2.12 -23.46 0.88
N ILE A 18 1.04 -22.73 0.63
CA ILE A 18 0.89 -21.34 1.09
C ILE A 18 0.99 -21.22 2.62
N ASN A 19 0.53 -22.24 3.35
CA ASN A 19 0.59 -22.26 4.80
C ASN A 19 2.01 -22.46 5.32
N GLU A 20 2.81 -23.29 4.66
CA GLU A 20 4.23 -23.48 4.97
C GLU A 20 5.01 -22.20 4.68
N ALA A 21 4.86 -21.61 3.50
CA ALA A 21 5.47 -20.33 3.16
C ALA A 21 5.13 -19.24 4.18
N ARG A 22 3.85 -19.11 4.55
CA ARG A 22 3.39 -18.18 5.59
C ARG A 22 4.04 -18.46 6.95
N ASN A 23 4.13 -19.72 7.35
CA ASN A 23 4.70 -20.09 8.65
C ASN A 23 6.20 -19.81 8.70
N GLU A 24 6.94 -20.03 7.60
CA GLU A 24 8.36 -19.66 7.52
C GLU A 24 8.56 -18.15 7.57
N ILE A 25 7.74 -17.37 6.86
CA ILE A 25 7.80 -15.90 6.95
C ILE A 25 7.59 -15.45 8.39
N ARG A 26 6.57 -15.99 9.09
CA ARG A 26 6.30 -15.67 10.50
C ARG A 26 7.48 -16.02 11.41
N ARG A 27 8.10 -17.20 11.23
CA ARG A 27 9.29 -17.61 12.00
C ARG A 27 10.48 -16.70 11.72
N GLY A 28 10.71 -16.35 10.46
CA GLY A 28 11.79 -15.44 10.05
C GLY A 28 11.63 -14.06 10.66
N LEU A 29 10.42 -13.48 10.58
CA LEU A 29 10.08 -12.20 11.21
C LEU A 29 10.30 -12.24 12.73
N HIS A 30 9.80 -13.28 13.40
CA HIS A 30 9.97 -13.45 14.85
C HIS A 30 11.44 -13.59 15.26
N SER A 31 12.21 -14.40 14.52
CA SER A 31 13.64 -14.62 14.80
C SER A 31 14.43 -13.31 14.73
N GLN A 32 14.09 -12.43 13.78
CA GLN A 32 14.76 -11.15 13.61
C GLN A 32 14.29 -10.09 14.60
N LYS A 33 12.98 -10.01 14.86
CA LYS A 33 12.35 -8.95 15.67
C LYS A 33 11.25 -9.54 16.58
N PRO A 34 11.62 -10.32 17.61
CA PRO A 34 10.65 -11.09 18.39
C PRO A 34 9.65 -10.23 19.18
N ASN A 35 10.05 -9.02 19.57
CA ASN A 35 9.19 -8.07 20.29
C ASN A 35 8.13 -7.42 19.40
N ILE A 36 8.41 -7.29 18.09
CA ILE A 36 7.50 -6.67 17.10
C ILE A 36 6.62 -7.76 16.46
N PHE A 37 7.20 -8.93 16.21
CA PHE A 37 6.53 -10.08 15.60
C PHE A 37 6.49 -11.27 16.57
N PRO A 38 5.71 -11.21 17.66
CA PRO A 38 5.62 -12.31 18.60
C PRO A 38 4.90 -13.53 18.01
N LEU A 39 5.22 -14.71 18.53
CA LEU A 39 4.47 -15.94 18.26
C LEU A 39 3.40 -16.18 19.34
N GLY A 40 2.41 -17.02 19.02
CA GLY A 40 1.34 -17.38 19.93
C GLY A 40 0.14 -16.43 19.86
N LYS A 41 -0.37 -16.01 21.03
CA LYS A 41 -1.62 -15.25 21.17
C LYS A 41 -1.44 -13.73 21.17
N ILE A 42 -0.19 -13.25 21.21
CA ILE A 42 0.11 -11.82 21.15
C ILE A 42 -0.03 -11.38 19.69
N GLY A 43 -0.81 -10.32 19.46
CA GLY A 43 -1.04 -9.76 18.13
C GLY A 43 0.21 -9.07 17.57
N THR A 44 0.16 -8.80 16.27
CA THR A 44 1.15 -7.99 15.55
C THR A 44 0.44 -6.77 15.00
N ASP A 45 1.08 -5.59 15.08
CA ASP A 45 0.56 -4.39 14.43
C ASP A 45 0.68 -4.50 12.91
N ILE A 46 -0.39 -4.15 12.20
CA ILE A 46 -0.42 -4.26 10.73
C ILE A 46 0.52 -3.23 10.08
N GLY A 47 0.69 -2.04 10.67
CA GLY A 47 1.62 -1.03 10.17
C GLY A 47 3.07 -1.50 10.28
N ASP A 48 3.44 -2.12 11.40
CA ASP A 48 4.76 -2.74 11.56
C ASP A 48 4.99 -3.86 10.54
N LEU A 49 4.00 -4.72 10.32
CA LEU A 49 4.10 -5.79 9.31
C LEU A 49 4.21 -5.23 7.89
N LEU A 50 3.42 -4.21 7.55
CA LEU A 50 3.46 -3.58 6.24
C LEU A 50 4.82 -2.91 5.99
N SER A 51 5.32 -2.15 6.97
CA SER A 51 6.63 -1.51 6.88
C SER A 51 7.71 -2.57 6.73
N GLU A 52 7.70 -3.60 7.58
CA GLU A 52 8.70 -4.65 7.48
C GLU A 52 8.64 -5.36 6.13
N MET A 53 7.46 -5.74 5.65
CA MET A 53 7.35 -6.53 4.42
C MET A 53 7.57 -5.74 3.14
N PHE A 54 7.18 -4.46 3.13
CA PHE A 54 7.06 -3.69 1.90
C PHE A 54 7.95 -2.46 1.86
N SER A 55 8.84 -2.27 2.85
CA SER A 55 9.84 -1.23 2.78
C SER A 55 10.81 -1.46 1.62
N ASN A 56 10.49 -0.88 0.47
CA ASN A 56 11.23 -1.07 -0.77
C ASN A 56 12.04 0.19 -1.08
N LYS A 57 13.31 0.17 -0.68
CA LYS A 57 14.25 1.28 -0.86
C LYS A 57 14.72 1.47 -2.31
N TYR A 58 14.24 0.67 -3.26
CA TYR A 58 14.74 0.69 -4.64
C TYR A 58 13.83 1.44 -5.62
N GLN A 59 12.68 1.96 -5.17
CA GLN A 59 11.84 2.81 -6.03
C GLN A 59 12.45 4.21 -6.14
N LYS A 60 12.80 4.61 -7.36
CA LYS A 60 13.30 5.96 -7.65
C LYS A 60 12.14 6.89 -7.97
N ILE A 61 12.11 8.04 -7.30
CA ILE A 61 11.16 9.11 -7.54
C ILE A 61 11.92 10.41 -7.75
N SER A 62 11.55 11.15 -8.77
CA SER A 62 11.98 12.53 -8.93
C SER A 62 11.02 13.46 -8.18
N VAL A 63 11.59 14.31 -7.33
CA VAL A 63 10.87 15.33 -6.59
C VAL A 63 11.31 16.70 -7.10
N GLU A 64 10.35 17.46 -7.60
CA GLU A 64 10.57 18.85 -8.01
C GLU A 64 9.82 19.77 -7.05
N THR A 65 10.53 20.74 -6.48
CA THR A 65 9.96 21.78 -5.63
C THR A 65 10.19 23.15 -6.24
N HIS A 66 9.14 23.95 -6.34
CA HIS A 66 9.20 25.31 -6.84
C HIS A 66 8.66 26.32 -5.82
N CYS A 67 9.51 27.29 -5.47
CA CYS A 67 9.15 28.43 -4.62
C CYS A 67 9.21 29.71 -5.45
N ALA A 68 8.06 30.26 -5.83
CA ALA A 68 8.01 31.46 -6.66
C ALA A 68 8.64 32.71 -6.00
N THR A 69 8.79 32.74 -4.66
CA THR A 69 9.42 33.84 -3.93
C THR A 69 10.94 33.73 -3.85
N CYS A 70 11.47 32.54 -3.53
CA CYS A 70 12.92 32.34 -3.35
C CYS A 70 13.64 32.03 -4.66
N ASP A 71 12.98 31.35 -5.59
CA ASP A 71 13.57 30.94 -6.86
C ASP A 71 12.52 31.00 -7.99
N PRO A 72 12.19 32.22 -8.46
CA PRO A 72 11.14 32.40 -9.46
C PRO A 72 11.44 31.71 -10.79
N ALA A 73 12.73 31.53 -11.12
CA ALA A 73 13.17 31.06 -12.43
C ALA A 73 13.62 29.59 -12.46
N ASN A 74 14.04 29.02 -11.32
CA ASN A 74 14.63 27.67 -11.29
C ASN A 74 13.92 26.77 -10.25
N PRO A 75 13.01 25.87 -10.67
CA PRO A 75 12.54 24.84 -9.76
C PRO A 75 13.71 23.94 -9.34
N LYS A 76 13.78 23.61 -8.05
CA LYS A 76 14.78 22.68 -7.52
C LYS A 76 14.29 21.26 -7.75
N ARG A 77 15.06 20.48 -8.51
CA ARG A 77 14.77 19.07 -8.78
C ARG A 77 15.80 18.19 -8.10
N VAL A 78 15.32 17.23 -7.32
CA VAL A 78 16.14 16.23 -6.64
C VAL A 78 15.58 14.86 -6.99
N THR A 79 16.46 13.88 -7.16
CA THR A 79 16.06 12.48 -7.26
C THR A 79 16.23 11.84 -5.91
N GLU A 80 15.13 11.34 -5.36
CA GLU A 80 15.09 10.65 -4.07
C GLU A 80 14.86 9.15 -4.31
N SER A 81 15.66 8.35 -3.62
CA SER A 81 15.42 6.92 -3.45
C SER A 81 14.85 6.74 -2.04
N ASP A 82 13.55 6.52 -1.93
CA ASP A 82 12.90 6.31 -0.64
C ASP A 82 11.78 5.28 -0.78
N ASP A 83 11.23 4.86 0.36
CA ASP A 83 10.15 3.88 0.50
C ASP A 83 8.79 4.45 0.07
N ASN A 84 8.72 4.96 -1.15
CA ASN A 84 7.58 5.69 -1.66
C ASN A 84 6.43 4.79 -2.16
N CYS A 85 6.57 3.47 -1.99
CA CYS A 85 5.56 2.50 -2.37
C CYS A 85 4.61 2.15 -1.20
N LEU A 86 4.92 2.60 0.01
CA LEU A 86 4.09 2.45 1.20
C LEU A 86 3.75 3.84 1.77
N ASP A 87 2.47 4.17 1.81
CA ASP A 87 1.97 5.45 2.33
C ASP A 87 0.94 5.21 3.45
N PHE A 88 1.18 5.80 4.62
CA PHE A 88 0.24 5.75 5.73
C PHE A 88 -0.68 6.96 5.70
N ILE A 89 -1.96 6.72 5.46
CA ILE A 89 -2.99 7.78 5.45
C ILE A 89 -3.46 8.01 6.89
N LEU A 90 -2.91 9.07 7.49
CA LEU A 90 -3.13 9.44 8.90
C LEU A 90 -4.21 10.51 9.09
N SER A 91 -4.72 11.11 8.02
CA SER A 91 -5.71 12.20 8.09
C SER A 91 -6.85 12.02 7.10
N ASN A 92 -8.03 12.47 7.47
CA ASN A 92 -9.23 12.48 6.62
C ASN A 92 -9.36 13.76 5.76
N LYS A 93 -8.25 14.49 5.55
CA LYS A 93 -8.22 15.70 4.70
C LYS A 93 -8.77 15.44 3.30
N HIS A 94 -8.56 14.23 2.79
CA HIS A 94 -9.04 13.79 1.49
C HIS A 94 -10.09 12.69 1.65
N ARG A 95 -11.16 12.77 0.86
CA ARG A 95 -12.25 11.77 0.91
C ARG A 95 -11.84 10.41 0.36
N THR A 96 -10.96 10.36 -0.64
CA THR A 96 -10.61 9.12 -1.35
C THR A 96 -9.10 8.92 -1.43
N ILE A 97 -8.66 7.66 -1.49
CA ILE A 97 -7.23 7.30 -1.69
C ILE A 97 -6.70 7.93 -2.98
N SER A 98 -7.46 7.89 -4.07
CA SER A 98 -7.05 8.52 -5.33
C SER A 98 -6.81 10.03 -5.19
N LYS A 99 -7.65 10.74 -4.43
CA LYS A 99 -7.42 12.17 -4.17
C LYS A 99 -6.20 12.40 -3.29
N HIS A 100 -6.06 11.62 -2.21
CA HIS A 100 -4.88 11.66 -1.34
C HIS A 100 -3.59 11.45 -2.15
N PHE A 101 -3.53 10.39 -2.94
CA PHE A 101 -2.36 10.07 -3.76
C PHE A 101 -2.09 11.10 -4.86
N SER A 102 -3.14 11.69 -5.44
CA SER A 102 -2.96 12.79 -6.40
C SER A 102 -2.37 14.04 -5.73
N THR A 103 -2.78 14.35 -4.51
CA THR A 103 -2.23 15.49 -3.75
C THR A 103 -0.84 15.19 -3.19
N TRP A 104 -0.54 13.94 -2.88
CA TRP A 104 0.82 13.51 -2.57
C TRP A 104 1.73 13.63 -3.80
N GLN A 105 1.26 13.29 -5.01
CA GLN A 105 2.05 13.51 -6.23
C GLN A 105 2.17 14.97 -6.62
N ASP A 106 1.11 15.77 -6.45
CA ASP A 106 1.06 17.19 -6.79
C ASP A 106 0.40 17.95 -5.65
N GLY A 107 1.20 18.65 -4.85
CA GLY A 107 0.74 19.33 -3.67
C GLY A 107 1.51 20.59 -3.37
N ASP A 108 1.26 21.11 -2.18
CA ASP A 108 1.91 22.31 -1.68
C ASP A 108 2.55 22.05 -0.32
N ARG A 109 3.65 22.75 -0.05
CA ARG A 109 4.31 22.81 1.26
C ARG A 109 4.77 24.23 1.57
N THR A 110 4.96 24.53 2.84
CA THR A 110 5.54 25.82 3.26
C THR A 110 7.04 25.87 2.98
N CYS A 111 7.52 26.98 2.42
CA CYS A 111 8.95 27.23 2.23
C CYS A 111 9.65 27.39 3.58
N GLY A 112 10.71 26.63 3.85
CA GLY A 112 11.51 26.81 5.07
C GLY A 112 12.31 28.13 5.13
N THR A 113 12.47 28.85 4.02
CA THR A 113 13.24 30.10 3.96
C THR A 113 12.35 31.34 4.01
N CYS A 114 11.29 31.40 3.21
CA CYS A 114 10.44 32.59 3.09
C CYS A 114 9.00 32.40 3.61
N ASN A 115 8.65 31.22 4.12
CA ASN A 115 7.29 30.86 4.55
C ASN A 115 6.17 30.96 3.49
N SER A 116 6.49 31.32 2.24
CA SER A 116 5.55 31.26 1.13
C SER A 116 5.19 29.82 0.75
N LEU A 117 4.07 29.66 0.05
CA LEU A 117 3.64 28.38 -0.51
C LEU A 117 4.59 27.92 -1.63
N CYS A 118 5.08 26.69 -1.55
CA CYS A 118 5.87 26.03 -2.58
C CYS A 118 5.09 24.87 -3.19
N ARG A 119 5.11 24.78 -4.51
CA ARG A 119 4.58 23.61 -5.21
C ARG A 119 5.58 22.47 -5.11
N ILE A 120 5.09 21.27 -4.84
CA ILE A 120 5.87 20.03 -4.88
C ILE A 120 5.22 19.07 -5.87
N SER A 121 6.04 18.49 -6.73
CA SER A 121 5.64 17.44 -7.65
C SER A 121 6.55 16.23 -7.49
N ARG A 122 5.95 15.03 -7.46
CA ARG A 122 6.62 13.74 -7.31
C ARG A 122 6.30 12.90 -8.53
N ARG A 123 7.32 12.33 -9.16
CA ARG A 123 7.22 11.59 -10.42
C ARG A 123 7.99 10.30 -10.34
N PHE A 124 7.37 9.21 -10.76
CA PHE A 124 8.01 7.90 -10.76
C PHE A 124 8.87 7.75 -12.01
N ALA A 125 10.10 7.25 -11.84
CA ALA A 125 10.96 6.90 -12.97
C ALA A 125 10.49 5.61 -13.66
N GLN A 126 9.86 4.71 -12.89
CA GLN A 126 9.33 3.43 -13.36
C GLN A 126 8.09 3.04 -12.56
N ASN A 127 7.30 2.18 -13.18
CA ASN A 127 6.14 1.51 -12.59
C ASN A 127 6.53 0.75 -11.30
N PRO A 128 5.97 1.10 -10.12
CA PRO A 128 6.16 0.31 -8.90
C PRO A 128 5.43 -1.02 -9.04
N GLN A 129 6.03 -2.12 -8.54
CA GLN A 129 5.36 -3.43 -8.56
C GLN A 129 4.07 -3.41 -7.74
N LEU A 130 4.11 -2.75 -6.59
CA LEU A 130 2.98 -2.55 -5.69
C LEU A 130 3.00 -1.12 -5.15
N MET A 131 1.82 -0.55 -4.97
CA MET A 131 1.58 0.63 -4.13
C MET A 131 0.63 0.23 -3.01
N ILE A 132 0.99 0.54 -1.77
CA ILE A 132 0.27 0.11 -0.58
C ILE A 132 -0.08 1.34 0.25
N PHE A 133 -1.35 1.42 0.64
CA PHE A 133 -1.84 2.48 1.52
C PHE A 133 -2.27 1.87 2.85
N GLY A 134 -1.52 2.15 3.91
CA GLY A 134 -1.93 1.85 5.28
C GLY A 134 -3.02 2.83 5.71
N LEU A 135 -4.14 2.33 6.22
CA LEU A 135 -5.32 3.13 6.51
C LEU A 135 -5.53 3.23 8.02
N GLN A 136 -5.30 4.42 8.58
CA GLN A 136 -5.60 4.73 9.98
C GLN A 136 -6.80 5.67 10.14
N VAL A 137 -7.47 5.97 9.02
CA VAL A 137 -8.62 6.88 8.96
C VAL A 137 -9.72 6.32 8.07
N ASN A 138 -10.93 6.84 8.27
CA ASN A 138 -12.10 6.48 7.49
C ASN A 138 -12.08 7.14 6.09
N ILE A 139 -11.32 6.56 5.16
CA ILE A 139 -11.18 7.05 3.77
C ILE A 139 -11.81 6.09 2.75
N SER A 140 -12.30 6.62 1.64
CA SER A 140 -12.87 5.84 0.54
C SER A 140 -11.80 5.16 -0.31
N ILE A 141 -11.89 3.83 -0.43
CA ILE A 141 -10.96 3.04 -1.24
C ILE A 141 -11.34 3.19 -2.72
N SER A 142 -10.45 3.79 -3.50
CA SER A 142 -10.64 3.98 -4.94
C SER A 142 -10.35 2.67 -5.68
N LYS A 143 -11.13 2.33 -6.71
CA LYS A 143 -10.88 1.12 -7.53
C LYS A 143 -9.62 1.26 -8.40
N THR A 144 -9.24 2.50 -8.70
CA THR A 144 -8.02 2.87 -9.40
C THR A 144 -7.38 4.10 -8.78
N ILE A 145 -6.05 4.21 -8.94
CA ILE A 145 -5.29 5.41 -8.65
C ILE A 145 -4.42 5.75 -9.87
N LYS A 146 -4.12 7.03 -10.06
CA LYS A 146 -3.30 7.50 -11.18
C LYS A 146 -1.88 7.74 -10.71
N LEU A 147 -0.91 7.19 -11.43
CA LEU A 147 0.52 7.39 -11.23
C LEU A 147 1.07 8.23 -12.39
N ILE A 148 1.85 9.27 -12.08
CA ILE A 148 2.43 10.21 -13.04
C ILE A 148 3.94 9.98 -13.12
N HIS A 149 4.42 9.85 -14.36
CA HIS A 149 5.81 9.59 -14.70
C HIS A 149 6.60 10.87 -14.94
N GLU A 150 7.94 10.76 -14.96
CA GLU A 150 8.83 11.89 -15.23
C GLU A 150 8.59 12.54 -16.60
N ASP A 151 8.24 11.74 -17.61
CA ASP A 151 7.88 12.20 -18.95
C ASP A 151 6.45 12.81 -19.03
N LYS A 152 5.79 12.94 -17.87
CA LYS A 152 4.41 13.40 -17.69
C LYS A 152 3.34 12.47 -18.26
N SER A 153 3.72 11.29 -18.76
CA SER A 153 2.74 10.23 -19.02
C SER A 153 2.10 9.76 -17.71
N ALA A 154 0.95 9.11 -17.82
CA ALA A 154 0.23 8.61 -16.66
C ALA A 154 -0.21 7.18 -16.87
N THR A 155 -0.16 6.39 -15.81
CA THR A 155 -0.71 5.04 -15.80
C THR A 155 -1.66 4.86 -14.63
N ASN A 156 -2.69 4.04 -14.83
CA ASN A 156 -3.61 3.69 -13.76
C ASN A 156 -3.13 2.43 -13.08
N LEU A 157 -3.02 2.46 -11.75
CA LEU A 157 -2.93 1.27 -10.93
C LEU A 157 -4.33 0.85 -10.51
N HIS A 158 -4.56 -0.45 -10.49
CA HIS A 158 -5.81 -1.08 -10.15
C HIS A 158 -5.74 -1.67 -8.74
N LEU A 159 -6.83 -1.56 -7.99
CA LEU A 159 -6.96 -2.19 -6.68
C LEU A 159 -6.86 -3.72 -6.83
N ARG A 160 -5.90 -4.33 -6.13
CA ARG A 160 -5.63 -5.78 -6.14
C ARG A 160 -5.88 -6.46 -4.81
N GLY A 161 -5.88 -5.71 -3.71
CA GLY A 161 -6.10 -6.27 -2.40
C GLY A 161 -6.65 -5.26 -1.41
N ILE A 162 -7.45 -5.75 -0.46
CA ILE A 162 -7.83 -5.00 0.74
C ILE A 162 -7.60 -5.93 1.93
N ILE A 163 -6.91 -5.44 2.96
CA ILE A 163 -6.79 -6.12 4.25
C ILE A 163 -7.76 -5.44 5.22
N TYR A 164 -8.53 -6.25 5.93
CA TYR A 164 -9.48 -5.82 6.95
C TYR A 164 -9.04 -6.32 8.32
N GLY A 165 -9.11 -5.46 9.34
CA GLY A 165 -8.78 -5.79 10.72
C GLY A 165 -9.93 -5.49 11.68
N GLY A 166 -10.01 -6.25 12.76
CA GLY A 166 -10.96 -6.07 13.86
C GLY A 166 -11.04 -7.32 14.74
N GLY A 167 -11.23 -7.15 16.05
CA GLY A 167 -11.38 -8.29 16.98
C GLY A 167 -10.17 -9.23 17.03
N GLY A 168 -8.95 -8.72 16.83
CA GLY A 168 -7.71 -9.53 16.86
C GLY A 168 -7.49 -10.46 15.67
N HIS A 169 -8.28 -10.32 14.59
CA HIS A 169 -8.19 -11.17 13.41
C HIS A 169 -8.24 -10.36 12.12
N PHE A 170 -7.34 -10.66 11.18
CA PHE A 170 -7.28 -10.03 9.87
C PHE A 170 -7.87 -10.95 8.80
N VAL A 171 -8.62 -10.36 7.87
CA VAL A 171 -9.14 -11.04 6.68
C VAL A 171 -8.81 -10.21 5.45
N ALA A 172 -8.85 -10.81 4.27
CA ALA A 172 -8.48 -10.13 3.03
C ALA A 172 -9.51 -10.33 1.93
N ARG A 173 -9.57 -9.35 1.03
CA ARG A 173 -10.13 -9.50 -0.31
C ARG A 173 -9.01 -9.40 -1.33
N LEU A 174 -8.97 -10.35 -2.25
CA LEU A 174 -8.06 -10.44 -3.37
C LEU A 174 -8.84 -10.13 -4.64
N ILE A 175 -8.31 -9.27 -5.50
CA ILE A 175 -8.96 -8.86 -6.74
C ILE A 175 -8.11 -9.32 -7.93
N THR A 176 -8.70 -10.17 -8.78
CA THR A 176 -8.03 -10.72 -9.96
C THR A 176 -7.90 -9.69 -11.10
N LEU A 177 -7.15 -10.03 -12.14
CA LEU A 177 -7.11 -9.24 -13.38
C LEU A 177 -8.50 -9.11 -14.02
N GLY A 178 -9.33 -10.17 -13.93
CA GLY A 178 -10.73 -10.19 -14.37
C GLY A 178 -11.68 -9.36 -13.52
N LYS A 179 -11.17 -8.72 -12.45
CA LYS A 179 -11.94 -7.93 -11.46
C LYS A 179 -12.88 -8.77 -10.59
N ASP A 180 -12.67 -10.08 -10.51
CA ASP A 180 -13.37 -10.92 -9.54
C ASP A 180 -12.78 -10.73 -8.16
N VAL A 181 -13.65 -10.64 -7.14
CA VAL A 181 -13.24 -10.49 -5.76
C VAL A 181 -13.35 -11.84 -5.05
N TRP A 182 -12.24 -12.22 -4.41
CA TRP A 182 -12.12 -13.44 -3.62
C TRP A 182 -11.84 -13.08 -2.17
N PHE A 183 -12.66 -13.60 -1.26
CA PHE A 183 -12.51 -13.42 0.18
C PHE A 183 -11.62 -14.51 0.78
N HIS A 184 -10.69 -14.12 1.65
CA HIS A 184 -9.82 -15.01 2.39
C HIS A 184 -9.85 -14.67 3.88
N ASP A 185 -10.36 -15.59 4.69
CA ASP A 185 -10.42 -15.43 6.16
C ASP A 185 -9.14 -15.97 6.82
N GLY A 186 -8.62 -17.10 6.32
CA GLY A 186 -7.45 -17.77 6.88
C GLY A 186 -7.72 -18.59 8.14
N ILE A 187 -8.77 -18.28 8.92
CA ILE A 187 -9.26 -19.14 10.02
C ILE A 187 -10.45 -19.96 9.54
N ALA A 188 -11.55 -19.31 9.17
CA ALA A 188 -12.79 -20.01 8.82
C ALA A 188 -12.68 -20.76 7.48
N THR A 189 -11.92 -20.21 6.53
CA THR A 189 -11.77 -20.77 5.18
C THR A 189 -10.49 -21.60 5.01
N GLY A 190 -9.63 -21.66 6.03
CA GLY A 190 -8.31 -22.28 5.93
C GLY A 190 -7.51 -21.70 4.75
N SER A 191 -7.00 -22.57 3.88
CA SER A 191 -6.28 -22.18 2.66
C SER A 191 -7.19 -21.80 1.47
N ALA A 192 -8.50 -22.02 1.57
CA ALA A 192 -9.42 -21.71 0.50
C ALA A 192 -9.78 -20.21 0.47
N CYS A 193 -10.03 -19.71 -0.73
CA CYS A 193 -10.66 -18.42 -0.96
C CYS A 193 -12.10 -18.65 -1.44
N GLN A 194 -13.00 -17.76 -1.07
CA GLN A 194 -14.39 -17.79 -1.48
C GLN A 194 -14.63 -16.72 -2.52
N ILE A 195 -15.18 -17.08 -3.68
CA ILE A 195 -15.60 -16.10 -4.66
C ILE A 195 -16.78 -15.30 -4.11
N GLU A 196 -16.70 -13.97 -4.21
CA GLU A 196 -17.81 -13.08 -3.88
C GLU A 196 -18.48 -12.60 -5.18
N LYS A 197 -18.28 -11.34 -5.55
CA LYS A 197 -18.86 -10.71 -6.73
C LYS A 197 -17.81 -9.89 -7.48
N PRO A 198 -18.07 -9.47 -8.73
CA PRO A 198 -17.15 -8.58 -9.44
C PRO A 198 -16.95 -7.24 -8.71
N LEU A 199 -15.73 -6.69 -8.74
CA LEU A 199 -15.35 -5.43 -8.09
C LEU A 199 -16.25 -4.25 -8.50
N THR A 200 -16.77 -4.28 -9.73
CA THR A 200 -17.69 -3.27 -10.24
C THR A 200 -18.98 -3.17 -9.42
N GLN A 201 -19.44 -4.27 -8.82
CA GLN A 201 -20.67 -4.36 -8.02
C GLN A 201 -20.47 -4.01 -6.54
N PHE A 202 -19.24 -3.73 -6.11
CA PHE A 202 -18.98 -3.22 -4.76
C PHE A 202 -19.23 -1.73 -4.68
N THR A 203 -20.01 -1.34 -3.68
CA THR A 203 -20.16 0.04 -3.21
C THR A 203 -18.92 0.46 -2.42
N GLU A 204 -18.74 1.77 -2.26
CA GLU A 204 -17.66 2.32 -1.44
C GLU A 204 -17.70 1.80 0.01
N LYS A 205 -18.89 1.72 0.61
CA LYS A 205 -19.07 1.23 1.98
C LYS A 205 -18.62 -0.22 2.12
N GLU A 206 -18.99 -1.07 1.16
CA GLU A 206 -18.60 -2.49 1.18
C GLU A 206 -17.10 -2.69 0.99
N LEU A 207 -16.40 -1.80 0.28
CA LEU A 207 -14.94 -1.88 0.20
C LEU A 207 -14.27 -1.50 1.52
N LYS A 208 -14.85 -0.58 2.28
CA LYS A 208 -14.28 -0.09 3.56
C LYS A 208 -14.54 -1.03 4.72
N VAL A 209 -15.62 -1.80 4.68
CA VAL A 209 -16.06 -2.63 5.79
C VAL A 209 -16.46 -4.02 5.28
N HIS A 210 -15.96 -5.05 5.94
CA HIS A 210 -16.42 -6.43 5.79
C HIS A 210 -16.92 -6.92 7.13
N LYS A 211 -18.25 -7.08 7.27
CA LYS A 211 -18.93 -7.38 8.55
C LYS A 211 -18.56 -6.38 9.64
N ASP A 212 -17.88 -6.82 10.70
CA ASP A 212 -17.39 -6.05 11.84
C ASP A 212 -15.94 -5.55 11.66
N LYS A 213 -15.29 -5.86 10.53
CA LYS A 213 -13.89 -5.52 10.26
C LYS A 213 -13.77 -4.33 9.32
N ILE A 214 -12.86 -3.43 9.65
CA ILE A 214 -12.56 -2.21 8.88
C ILE A 214 -11.33 -2.42 8.02
N ALA A 215 -11.31 -1.81 6.83
CA ALA A 215 -10.13 -1.84 5.98
C ALA A 215 -8.96 -1.10 6.67
N VAL A 216 -7.82 -1.79 6.74
CA VAL A 216 -6.58 -1.28 7.35
C VAL A 216 -5.46 -1.14 6.32
N ALA A 217 -5.60 -1.75 5.13
CA ALA A 217 -4.68 -1.55 4.02
C ALA A 217 -5.38 -1.72 2.68
N ALA A 218 -4.96 -0.94 1.68
CA ALA A 218 -5.34 -1.11 0.28
C ALA A 218 -4.10 -1.28 -0.60
N ILE A 219 -4.13 -2.25 -1.51
CA ILE A 219 -2.98 -2.65 -2.34
C ILE A 219 -3.34 -2.46 -3.80
N TYR A 220 -2.45 -1.80 -4.55
CA TYR A 220 -2.61 -1.47 -5.96
C TYR A 220 -1.43 -2.02 -6.77
N SER A 221 -1.71 -2.47 -7.99
CA SER A 221 -0.70 -2.85 -8.99
C SER A 221 -1.16 -2.48 -10.40
N PHE A 222 -0.30 -2.67 -11.38
CA PHE A 222 -0.70 -2.69 -12.80
C PHE A 222 -1.72 -3.81 -13.09
#